data_AF-A0A1I0SDY8-F1
#
_entry.id   AF-A0A1I0SDY8-F1
#
_cell.length_a   1.000
_cell.length_b   1.000
_cell.length_c   1.000
_cell.angle_alpha   90.00
_cell.angle_beta   90.00
_cell.angle_gamma   90.00
#
_symmetry.space_group_name_H-M   'P 1'
#
loop_
_entity.id
_entity.type
_entity.pdbx_description
1 polymer ?
#
loop_
_entity_poly.entity_id
_entity_poly.type
_entity_poly.pdbx_seq_one_letter_code
_entity_poly.pdbx_strand_id
1 'polypeptide(L)'
;MPPITAFDTLDKEIIKVGGKPVVLEALWSGDTNGWYLLLYVNIIRSRFLIKREEQHLLGEVTLPEDSAYYTDGRPTVAMVAEELGKWAAQKYGLTFYFPSRDNADEDCPGWAERHLGVHCEDCNKLMLLRESSHLPREVCYSCYLNRKSNESLRNADPSDHGYNFCLSKNEEYIKEGYCTKFEDFTIAPFIQDKVKARLTSDIISTITLDQEDILVLKGQLETTLEGMLLAYEMPQIDERKRRFIGTYKMQYGGKEYVLMDRHNDAHTEIASYISNIKTAEKAIAEGYTYQFFFKQGITYRDDAFLRFINYVCKGETSLFAIHQKYARQLNTTDISTTLEKLEKIGCIVTKGEQVIITRLGYCIV
;
A
#
# COMPACT_ATOMS: atom_id res chain seq x y z
N MET A 1 -17.43 18.64 -2.01
CA MET A 1 -18.08 17.72 -2.96
C MET A 1 -19.06 16.86 -2.18
N PRO A 2 -20.30 16.65 -2.63
CA PRO A 2 -21.26 15.88 -1.83
C PRO A 2 -20.89 14.38 -1.82
N PRO A 3 -20.96 13.70 -0.66
CA PRO A 3 -20.79 12.26 -0.56
C PRO A 3 -22.03 11.54 -1.11
N ILE A 4 -21.84 10.61 -2.03
CA ILE A 4 -22.88 9.80 -2.65
C ILE A 4 -22.72 8.35 -2.17
N THR A 5 -23.54 7.97 -1.19
CA THR A 5 -23.56 6.61 -0.61
C THR A 5 -24.78 5.79 -1.07
N ALA A 6 -25.82 6.44 -1.58
CA ALA A 6 -27.11 5.83 -1.92
C ALA A 6 -27.79 6.54 -3.11
N PHE A 7 -28.72 5.82 -3.74
CA PHE A 7 -29.40 6.30 -4.95
C PHE A 7 -30.21 7.59 -4.72
N ASP A 8 -30.86 7.74 -3.56
CA ASP A 8 -31.62 8.96 -3.24
C ASP A 8 -30.77 10.23 -3.24
N THR A 9 -29.50 10.14 -2.85
CA THR A 9 -28.57 11.26 -2.89
C THR A 9 -28.15 11.55 -4.34
N LEU A 10 -27.79 10.50 -5.09
CA LEU A 10 -27.47 10.62 -6.51
C LEU A 10 -28.62 11.26 -7.30
N ASP A 11 -29.84 10.80 -7.03
CA ASP A 11 -31.07 11.27 -7.67
C ASP A 11 -31.30 12.76 -7.47
N LYS A 12 -31.12 13.23 -6.22
CA LYS A 12 -31.20 14.65 -5.88
C LYS A 12 -30.17 15.47 -6.64
N GLU A 13 -28.92 15.00 -6.75
CA GLU A 13 -27.88 15.72 -7.49
C GLU A 13 -28.16 15.77 -9.00
N ILE A 14 -28.65 14.67 -9.61
CA ILE A 14 -29.07 14.67 -11.03
C ILE A 14 -30.21 15.66 -11.27
N ILE A 15 -31.23 15.68 -10.40
CA ILE A 15 -32.38 16.59 -10.51
C ILE A 15 -31.93 18.06 -10.41
N LYS A 16 -31.01 18.38 -9.50
CA LYS A 16 -30.48 19.75 -9.32
C LYS A 16 -29.80 20.30 -10.57
N VAL A 17 -29.09 19.45 -11.32
CA VAL A 17 -28.40 19.84 -12.56
C VAL A 17 -29.40 20.28 -13.64
N GLY A 18 -30.54 19.58 -13.74
CA GLY A 18 -31.59 19.83 -14.72
C GLY A 18 -31.19 19.54 -16.18
N GLY A 19 -32.15 19.57 -17.10
CA GLY A 19 -31.95 19.10 -18.48
C GLY A 19 -32.20 17.59 -18.63
N LYS A 20 -32.03 17.05 -19.83
CA LYS A 20 -32.21 15.60 -20.06
C LYS A 20 -30.89 14.87 -19.81
N PRO A 21 -30.74 14.06 -18.75
CA PRO A 21 -29.55 13.24 -18.56
C PRO A 21 -29.46 12.20 -19.67
N VAL A 22 -28.27 12.03 -20.23
CA VAL A 22 -28.00 11.06 -21.30
C VAL A 22 -26.94 10.05 -20.90
N VAL A 23 -25.98 10.44 -20.08
CA VAL A 23 -24.93 9.56 -19.57
C VAL A 23 -24.64 9.89 -18.12
N LEU A 24 -24.52 8.85 -17.31
CA LEU A 24 -23.91 8.91 -15.99
C LEU A 24 -22.55 8.24 -16.09
N GLU A 25 -21.49 8.98 -15.79
CA GLU A 25 -20.12 8.50 -15.83
C GLU A 25 -19.59 8.27 -14.42
N ALA A 26 -18.81 7.21 -14.23
CA ALA A 26 -17.99 6.99 -13.06
C ALA A 26 -16.51 6.95 -13.48
N LEU A 27 -15.71 7.85 -12.94
CA LEU A 27 -14.28 8.01 -13.27
C LEU A 27 -13.43 8.06 -12.00
N TRP A 28 -12.29 7.39 -12.03
CA TRP A 28 -11.32 7.46 -10.95
C TRP A 28 -10.52 8.76 -11.02
N SER A 29 -10.15 9.28 -9.86
CA SER A 29 -9.21 10.38 -9.69
C SER A 29 -8.29 10.06 -8.53
N GLY A 30 -6.97 10.18 -8.73
CA GLY A 30 -5.98 9.94 -7.69
C GLY A 30 -5.31 11.24 -7.24
N ASP A 31 -4.95 11.34 -5.97
CA ASP A 31 -4.03 12.35 -5.47
C ASP A 31 -3.08 11.77 -4.39
N THR A 32 -2.36 12.64 -3.67
CA THR A 32 -1.46 12.22 -2.58
C THR A 32 -2.15 11.57 -1.38
N ASN A 33 -3.48 11.68 -1.28
CA ASN A 33 -4.31 11.18 -0.20
C ASN A 33 -5.07 9.89 -0.57
N GLY A 34 -5.10 9.51 -1.85
CA GLY A 34 -5.63 8.22 -2.29
C GLY A 34 -6.39 8.27 -3.61
N TRP A 35 -7.24 7.25 -3.81
CA TRP A 35 -8.11 7.12 -4.98
C TRP A 35 -9.55 7.49 -4.63
N TYR A 36 -10.18 8.26 -5.51
CA TYR A 36 -11.55 8.73 -5.41
C TYR A 36 -12.34 8.29 -6.64
N LEU A 37 -13.62 7.95 -6.45
CA LEU A 37 -14.51 7.61 -7.56
C LEU A 37 -15.56 8.71 -7.72
N LEU A 38 -15.45 9.47 -8.81
CA LEU A 38 -16.28 10.65 -9.07
C LEU A 38 -17.40 10.31 -10.04
N LEU A 39 -18.60 10.82 -9.77
CA LEU A 39 -19.76 10.70 -10.65
C LEU A 39 -19.99 11.99 -11.41
N TYR A 40 -20.12 11.88 -12.74
CA TYR A 40 -20.47 12.98 -13.63
C TYR A 40 -21.75 12.66 -14.39
N VAL A 41 -22.58 13.66 -14.67
CA VAL A 41 -23.71 13.52 -15.59
C VAL A 41 -23.49 14.37 -16.84
N ASN A 42 -23.69 13.76 -18.00
CA ASN A 42 -23.87 14.51 -19.24
C ASN A 42 -25.35 14.74 -19.45
N ILE A 43 -25.70 16.00 -19.68
CA ILE A 43 -27.06 16.43 -19.96
C ILE A 43 -27.14 17.03 -21.36
N ILE A 44 -28.30 16.93 -21.98
CA ILE A 44 -28.66 17.74 -23.14
C ILE A 44 -29.57 18.86 -22.66
N ARG A 45 -29.13 20.11 -22.87
CA ARG A 45 -29.99 21.30 -22.77
C ARG A 45 -30.38 21.75 -24.17
N SER A 46 -31.68 21.89 -24.39
CA SER A 46 -32.23 22.46 -25.62
C SER A 46 -32.72 23.87 -25.31
N ARG A 47 -32.18 24.88 -26.00
CA ARG A 47 -32.71 26.24 -26.00
C ARG A 47 -32.90 26.64 -27.46
N PHE A 48 -34.15 26.77 -27.90
CA PHE A 48 -34.52 26.86 -29.32
C PHE A 48 -33.94 25.68 -30.15
N LEU A 49 -33.47 25.93 -31.37
CA LEU A 49 -32.91 24.91 -32.28
C LEU A 49 -31.50 24.42 -31.90
N ILE A 50 -30.91 24.94 -30.82
CA ILE A 50 -29.54 24.59 -30.40
C ILE A 50 -29.61 23.58 -29.25
N LYS A 51 -28.97 22.43 -29.46
CA LYS A 51 -28.71 21.42 -28.44
C LYS A 51 -27.27 21.56 -27.97
N ARG A 52 -27.06 21.65 -26.66
CA ARG A 52 -25.73 21.64 -26.05
C ARG A 52 -25.62 20.48 -25.08
N GLU A 53 -24.53 19.73 -25.21
CA GLU A 53 -24.12 18.72 -24.24
C GLU A 53 -23.25 19.41 -23.18
N GLU A 54 -23.56 19.17 -21.91
CA GLU A 54 -22.84 19.72 -20.77
C GLU A 54 -22.55 18.59 -19.78
N GLN A 55 -21.31 18.52 -19.30
CA GLN A 55 -20.89 17.59 -18.25
C GLN A 55 -20.91 18.32 -16.90
N HIS A 56 -21.46 17.69 -15.87
CA HIS A 56 -21.55 18.23 -14.52
C HIS A 56 -21.06 17.19 -13.50
N LEU A 57 -20.16 17.59 -12.60
CA LEU A 57 -19.76 16.78 -11.46
C LEU A 57 -20.92 16.70 -10.46
N LEU A 58 -21.36 15.49 -10.14
CA LEU A 58 -22.41 15.23 -9.17
C LEU A 58 -21.86 15.08 -7.76
N GLY A 59 -20.74 14.39 -7.60
CA GLY A 59 -20.18 14.08 -6.29
C GLY A 59 -19.20 12.91 -6.32
N GLU A 60 -18.83 12.46 -5.13
CA GLU A 60 -17.92 11.34 -4.91
C GLU A 60 -18.66 10.15 -4.33
N VAL A 61 -18.40 8.96 -4.85
CA VAL A 61 -18.90 7.71 -4.27
C VAL A 61 -18.12 7.42 -3.00
N THR A 62 -18.83 7.37 -1.89
CA THR A 62 -18.25 7.14 -0.56
C THR A 62 -18.88 5.92 0.08
N LEU A 63 -18.16 5.31 1.02
CA LEU A 63 -18.69 4.20 1.82
C LEU A 63 -19.12 4.72 3.20
N PRO A 64 -20.12 4.10 3.83
CA PRO A 64 -20.37 4.29 5.25
C PRO A 64 -19.12 4.00 6.09
N GLU A 65 -19.02 4.64 7.26
CA GLU A 65 -18.00 4.31 8.26
C GLU A 65 -18.00 2.79 8.52
N ASP A 66 -16.81 2.24 8.78
CA ASP A 66 -16.54 0.81 9.01
C ASP A 66 -16.77 -0.14 7.82
N SER A 67 -17.10 0.38 6.63
CA SER A 67 -17.18 -0.46 5.44
C SER A 67 -15.81 -0.96 5.01
N ALA A 68 -15.72 -2.24 4.62
CA ALA A 68 -14.50 -2.77 4.02
C ALA A 68 -14.18 -2.04 2.71
N TYR A 69 -12.94 -1.57 2.56
CA TYR A 69 -12.51 -0.85 1.36
C TYR A 69 -12.47 -1.74 0.10
N TYR A 70 -12.19 -3.04 0.28
CA TYR A 70 -12.26 -4.07 -0.76
C TYR A 70 -13.31 -5.13 -0.42
N THR A 71 -14.07 -5.55 -1.43
CA THR A 71 -14.99 -6.69 -1.37
C THR A 71 -14.77 -7.55 -2.62
N ASP A 72 -14.56 -8.85 -2.45
CA ASP A 72 -14.28 -9.81 -3.52
C ASP A 72 -13.15 -9.39 -4.48
N GLY A 73 -12.11 -8.77 -3.93
CA GLY A 73 -10.94 -8.33 -4.69
C GLY A 73 -11.13 -7.07 -5.53
N ARG A 74 -12.27 -6.36 -5.38
CA ARG A 74 -12.53 -5.07 -6.04
C ARG A 74 -12.76 -3.96 -5.02
N PRO A 75 -12.43 -2.69 -5.33
CA PRO A 75 -12.79 -1.57 -4.47
C PRO A 75 -14.30 -1.53 -4.25
N THR A 76 -14.76 -1.54 -3.00
CA THR A 76 -16.19 -1.59 -2.66
C THR A 76 -16.94 -0.39 -3.24
N VAL A 77 -16.31 0.79 -3.33
CA VAL A 77 -16.87 1.98 -3.98
C VAL A 77 -17.21 1.75 -5.46
N ALA A 78 -16.46 0.91 -6.17
CA ALA A 78 -16.74 0.57 -7.56
C ALA A 78 -18.04 -0.23 -7.68
N MET A 79 -18.27 -1.16 -6.74
CA MET A 79 -19.51 -1.94 -6.68
C MET A 79 -20.72 -1.05 -6.37
N VAL A 80 -20.57 -0.09 -5.45
CA VAL A 80 -21.60 0.92 -5.16
C VAL A 80 -21.90 1.75 -6.41
N ALA A 81 -20.88 2.23 -7.12
CA ALA A 81 -21.07 2.97 -8.36
C ALA A 81 -21.79 2.17 -9.44
N GLU A 82 -21.48 0.87 -9.58
CA GLU A 82 -22.19 -0.03 -10.51
C GLU A 82 -23.68 -0.15 -10.16
N GLU A 83 -24.01 -0.32 -8.89
CA GLU A 83 -25.41 -0.37 -8.43
C GLU A 83 -26.13 0.95 -8.67
N LEU A 84 -25.53 2.07 -8.26
CA LEU A 84 -26.06 3.41 -8.52
C LEU A 84 -26.29 3.66 -10.01
N GLY A 85 -25.35 3.23 -10.85
CA GLY A 85 -25.41 3.29 -12.30
C GLY A 85 -26.59 2.52 -12.88
N LYS A 86 -26.85 1.30 -12.39
CA LYS A 86 -28.01 0.49 -12.79
C LYS A 86 -29.33 1.19 -12.45
N TRP A 87 -29.47 1.69 -11.22
CA TRP A 87 -30.67 2.40 -10.79
C TRP A 87 -30.91 3.68 -11.60
N ALA A 88 -29.84 4.44 -11.87
CA ALA A 88 -29.92 5.66 -12.68
C ALA A 88 -30.30 5.35 -14.13
N ALA A 89 -29.68 4.34 -14.74
CA ALA A 89 -30.00 3.89 -16.08
C ALA A 89 -31.48 3.46 -16.20
N GLN A 90 -31.98 2.73 -15.21
CA GLN A 90 -33.38 2.30 -15.16
C GLN A 90 -34.35 3.49 -15.00
N LYS A 91 -34.06 4.43 -14.11
CA LYS A 91 -34.93 5.59 -13.84
C LYS A 91 -34.95 6.60 -14.99
N TYR A 92 -33.79 6.88 -15.56
CA TYR A 92 -33.59 8.00 -16.50
C TYR A 92 -33.47 7.57 -17.97
N GLY A 93 -33.32 6.27 -18.24
CA GLY A 93 -33.04 5.78 -19.59
C GLY A 93 -31.69 6.28 -20.14
N LEU A 94 -30.73 6.55 -19.25
CA LEU A 94 -29.38 7.01 -19.59
C LEU A 94 -28.42 5.84 -19.77
N THR A 95 -27.27 6.09 -20.41
CA THR A 95 -26.15 5.16 -20.44
C THR A 95 -25.31 5.31 -19.18
N PHE A 96 -25.04 4.21 -18.48
CA PHE A 96 -24.02 4.21 -17.44
C PHE A 96 -22.65 3.86 -18.04
N TYR A 97 -21.67 4.73 -17.86
CA TYR A 97 -20.33 4.59 -18.41
C TYR A 97 -19.29 4.50 -17.28
N PHE A 98 -18.64 3.35 -17.14
CA PHE A 98 -17.61 3.12 -16.14
C PHE A 98 -16.44 2.31 -16.75
N PRO A 99 -15.45 2.99 -17.36
CA PRO A 99 -14.41 2.32 -18.14
C PRO A 99 -13.41 1.51 -17.31
N SER A 100 -13.25 1.80 -16.00
CA SER A 100 -12.31 1.11 -15.11
C SER A 100 -12.97 0.57 -13.85
N ARG A 101 -13.94 -0.34 -14.01
CA ARG A 101 -14.67 -0.93 -12.88
C ARG A 101 -13.84 -1.84 -11.97
N ASP A 102 -12.78 -2.44 -12.51
CA ASP A 102 -12.03 -3.51 -11.81
C ASP A 102 -10.84 -2.98 -11.02
N ASN A 103 -10.25 -1.85 -11.43
CA ASN A 103 -9.08 -1.25 -10.79
C ASN A 103 -9.17 0.27 -10.86
N ALA A 104 -8.63 0.98 -9.88
CA ALA A 104 -8.47 2.43 -9.97
C ALA A 104 -7.47 2.79 -11.09
N ASP A 105 -7.88 3.66 -12.01
CA ASP A 105 -7.06 4.13 -13.13
C ASP A 105 -7.63 5.45 -13.65
N GLU A 106 -6.82 6.51 -13.56
CA GLU A 106 -7.18 7.86 -14.02
C GLU A 106 -6.95 8.06 -15.53
N ASP A 107 -6.29 7.13 -16.19
CA ASP A 107 -5.99 7.22 -17.62
C ASP A 107 -7.15 6.70 -18.50
N CYS A 108 -8.29 6.37 -17.92
CA CYS A 108 -9.47 6.01 -18.68
C CYS A 108 -10.17 7.28 -19.20
N PRO A 109 -10.50 7.35 -20.50
CA PRO A 109 -11.14 8.54 -21.06
C PRO A 109 -12.53 8.77 -20.46
N GLY A 110 -12.92 10.03 -20.32
CA GLY A 110 -14.32 10.38 -20.06
C GLY A 110 -15.21 10.05 -21.26
N TRP A 111 -16.53 10.12 -21.09
CA TRP A 111 -17.51 9.79 -22.13
C TRP A 111 -17.22 10.56 -23.43
N ALA A 112 -17.04 11.88 -23.35
CA ALA A 112 -16.80 12.72 -24.52
C ALA A 112 -15.51 12.33 -25.27
N GLU A 113 -14.51 11.83 -24.55
CA GLU A 113 -13.17 11.52 -25.04
C GLU A 113 -12.99 10.04 -25.41
N ARG A 114 -13.99 9.19 -25.20
CA ARG A 114 -13.92 7.74 -25.46
C ARG A 114 -13.45 7.37 -26.87
N HIS A 115 -13.69 8.24 -27.84
CA HIS A 115 -13.27 8.07 -29.24
C HIS A 115 -11.76 8.22 -29.45
N LEU A 116 -11.06 8.83 -28.49
CA LEU A 116 -9.60 8.95 -28.45
C LEU A 116 -8.94 7.75 -27.73
N GLY A 117 -9.74 6.92 -27.06
CA GLY A 117 -9.24 5.80 -26.29
C GLY A 117 -8.76 4.65 -27.17
N VAL A 118 -7.73 3.95 -26.69
CA VAL A 118 -7.26 2.67 -27.19
C VAL A 118 -7.57 1.57 -26.19
N HIS A 119 -7.74 0.34 -26.67
CA HIS A 119 -8.00 -0.81 -25.79
C HIS A 119 -6.69 -1.42 -25.32
N CYS A 120 -6.57 -1.66 -24.02
CA CYS A 120 -5.49 -2.45 -23.43
C CYS A 120 -5.51 -3.86 -24.03
N GLU A 121 -4.38 -4.35 -24.53
CA GLU A 121 -4.26 -5.68 -25.15
C GLU A 121 -4.66 -6.83 -24.19
N ASP A 122 -4.35 -6.69 -22.90
CA ASP A 122 -4.55 -7.78 -21.92
C ASP A 122 -5.98 -7.86 -21.35
N CYS A 123 -6.59 -6.72 -21.02
CA CYS A 123 -7.89 -6.68 -20.33
C CYS A 123 -8.99 -5.97 -21.12
N ASN A 124 -8.69 -5.49 -22.33
CA ASN A 124 -9.60 -4.75 -23.20
C ASN A 124 -10.15 -3.44 -22.58
N LYS A 125 -9.58 -2.98 -21.45
CA LYS A 125 -9.95 -1.70 -20.81
C LYS A 125 -9.62 -0.54 -21.74
N LEU A 126 -10.55 0.41 -21.87
CA LEU A 126 -10.34 1.62 -22.66
C LEU A 126 -9.44 2.60 -21.90
N MET A 127 -8.38 3.08 -22.54
CA MET A 127 -7.37 3.96 -21.95
C MET A 127 -6.94 5.05 -22.93
N LEU A 128 -6.55 6.21 -22.43
CA LEU A 128 -5.91 7.25 -23.21
C LEU A 128 -4.47 6.83 -23.54
N LEU A 129 -4.01 7.20 -24.74
CA LEU A 129 -2.62 7.02 -25.12
C LEU A 129 -1.73 7.91 -24.26
N ARG A 130 -0.72 7.30 -23.62
CA ARG A 130 0.22 7.98 -22.76
C ARG A 130 1.54 8.23 -23.48
N GLU A 131 2.20 9.32 -23.13
CA GLU A 131 3.56 9.64 -23.57
C GLU A 131 4.63 9.24 -22.54
N SER A 132 4.37 8.21 -21.72
CA SER A 132 5.36 7.72 -20.75
C SER A 132 6.40 6.85 -21.43
N SER A 133 7.68 7.13 -21.19
CA SER A 133 8.80 6.26 -21.60
C SER A 133 8.89 4.97 -20.78
N HIS A 134 8.17 4.87 -19.66
CA HIS A 134 8.27 3.76 -18.71
C HIS A 134 7.10 2.78 -18.79
N LEU A 135 6.00 3.16 -19.44
CA LEU A 135 4.82 2.32 -19.61
C LEU A 135 4.57 2.05 -21.10
N PRO A 136 4.47 0.78 -21.53
CA PRO A 136 4.11 0.46 -22.91
C PRO A 136 2.76 1.06 -23.29
N ARG A 137 2.59 1.42 -24.57
CA ARG A 137 1.38 2.12 -25.05
C ARG A 137 0.18 1.18 -25.20
N GLU A 138 0.45 -0.11 -25.26
CA GLU A 138 -0.50 -1.15 -25.64
C GLU A 138 -1.22 -1.76 -24.41
N VAL A 139 -0.76 -1.47 -23.20
CA VAL A 139 -1.32 -2.03 -21.96
C VAL A 139 -1.57 -0.97 -20.89
N CYS A 140 -2.64 -1.15 -20.13
CA CYS A 140 -2.91 -0.30 -18.98
C CYS A 140 -1.91 -0.56 -17.86
N TYR A 141 -1.77 0.41 -16.94
CA TYR A 141 -0.82 0.35 -15.82
C TYR A 141 -0.96 -0.93 -14.99
N SER A 142 -2.19 -1.31 -14.61
CA SER A 142 -2.43 -2.54 -13.83
C SER A 142 -1.98 -3.81 -14.56
N CYS A 143 -2.24 -3.91 -15.87
CA CYS A 143 -1.80 -5.06 -16.68
C CYS A 143 -0.28 -5.08 -16.83
N TYR A 144 0.35 -3.92 -17.03
CA TYR A 144 1.81 -3.81 -17.06
C TYR A 144 2.45 -4.27 -15.73
N LEU A 145 1.94 -3.81 -14.59
CA LEU A 145 2.41 -4.27 -13.28
C LEU A 145 2.25 -5.79 -13.11
N ASN A 146 1.13 -6.35 -13.56
CA ASN A 146 0.92 -7.79 -13.56
C ASN A 146 1.92 -8.53 -14.46
N ARG A 147 2.21 -8.01 -15.67
CA ARG A 147 3.25 -8.56 -16.56
C ARG A 147 4.61 -8.55 -15.85
N LYS A 148 5.00 -7.41 -15.26
CA LYS A 148 6.26 -7.26 -14.52
C LYS A 148 6.37 -8.19 -13.32
N SER A 149 5.33 -8.26 -12.49
CA SER A 149 5.27 -9.19 -11.36
C SER A 149 5.41 -10.66 -11.82
N ASN A 150 4.73 -11.04 -12.90
CA ASN A 150 4.81 -12.41 -13.43
C ASN A 150 6.19 -12.70 -14.04
N GLU A 151 6.82 -11.72 -14.69
CA GLU A 151 8.19 -11.81 -15.20
C GLU A 151 9.18 -12.00 -14.05
N SER A 152 9.12 -11.18 -13.00
CA SER A 152 10.00 -11.30 -11.83
C SER A 152 9.78 -12.58 -11.05
N LEU A 153 8.54 -13.05 -10.95
CA LEU A 153 8.20 -14.35 -10.39
C LEU A 153 8.86 -15.50 -11.19
N ARG A 154 8.79 -15.44 -12.53
CA ARG A 154 9.39 -16.45 -13.42
C ARG A 154 10.90 -16.43 -13.39
N ASN A 155 11.51 -15.25 -13.39
CA ASN A 155 12.96 -15.11 -13.42
C ASN A 155 13.61 -15.26 -12.05
N ALA A 156 12.80 -15.29 -10.98
CA ALA A 156 13.27 -15.23 -9.60
C ALA A 156 14.20 -14.01 -9.39
N ASP A 157 13.78 -12.85 -9.91
CA ASP A 157 14.50 -11.60 -9.75
C ASP A 157 14.77 -11.32 -8.26
N PRO A 158 15.86 -10.62 -7.89
CA PRO A 158 16.08 -10.21 -6.51
C PRO A 158 14.86 -9.47 -5.95
N SER A 159 14.44 -9.83 -4.73
CA SER A 159 13.43 -9.05 -4.00
C SER A 159 14.05 -7.73 -3.53
N ASP A 160 13.22 -6.88 -2.93
CA ASP A 160 13.73 -5.79 -2.11
C ASP A 160 14.72 -6.33 -1.06
N HIS A 161 15.96 -5.84 -1.10
CA HIS A 161 17.00 -6.15 -0.11
C HIS A 161 16.72 -5.51 1.26
N GLY A 162 15.45 -5.34 1.61
CA GLY A 162 15.00 -4.63 2.78
C GLY A 162 15.32 -5.37 4.07
N TYR A 163 15.09 -4.66 5.16
CA TYR A 163 15.48 -5.04 6.50
C TYR A 163 14.27 -4.92 7.41
N ASN A 164 13.92 -5.99 8.12
CA ASN A 164 12.87 -5.94 9.14
C ASN A 164 13.50 -5.86 10.53
N PHE A 165 12.93 -5.03 11.39
CA PHE A 165 13.26 -4.94 12.81
C PHE A 165 12.09 -5.48 13.63
N CYS A 166 12.36 -6.45 14.50
CA CYS A 166 11.38 -7.05 15.39
C CYS A 166 11.87 -7.08 16.85
N LEU A 167 10.94 -7.03 17.79
CA LEU A 167 11.16 -7.47 19.17
C LEU A 167 10.92 -8.97 19.25
N SER A 168 11.75 -9.71 19.99
CA SER A 168 11.61 -11.15 20.17
C SER A 168 11.79 -11.60 21.62
N LYS A 169 10.86 -12.41 22.14
CA LYS A 169 10.90 -12.99 23.49
C LYS A 169 10.14 -14.30 23.54
N ASN A 170 10.73 -15.36 24.07
CA ASN A 170 10.05 -16.65 24.30
C ASN A 170 9.15 -17.02 23.13
N GLU A 171 9.73 -17.05 21.93
CA GLU A 171 8.99 -17.41 20.72
C GLU A 171 7.92 -16.38 20.23
N GLU A 172 7.65 -15.31 20.96
CA GLU A 172 6.86 -14.15 20.51
C GLU A 172 7.71 -13.19 19.66
N TYR A 173 7.09 -12.62 18.63
CA TYR A 173 7.70 -11.63 17.73
C TYR A 173 6.76 -10.47 17.47
N ILE A 174 7.26 -9.24 17.61
CA ILE A 174 6.52 -8.02 17.31
C ILE A 174 7.29 -7.27 16.23
N LYS A 175 6.69 -7.08 15.05
CA LYS A 175 7.30 -6.31 13.96
C LYS A 175 7.24 -4.82 14.29
N GLU A 176 8.39 -4.19 14.41
CA GLU A 176 8.51 -2.77 14.79
C GLU A 176 8.81 -1.87 13.59
N GLY A 177 9.55 -2.37 12.59
CA GLY A 177 9.90 -1.55 11.44
C GLY A 177 10.39 -2.31 10.22
N TYR A 178 10.34 -1.63 9.08
CA TYR A 178 10.92 -2.06 7.82
C TYR A 178 11.61 -0.87 7.15
N CYS A 179 12.79 -1.10 6.61
CA CYS A 179 13.49 -0.13 5.76
C CYS A 179 14.07 -0.84 4.53
N THR A 180 14.10 -0.15 3.38
CA THR A 180 14.74 -0.68 2.17
C THR A 180 16.27 -0.57 2.26
N LYS A 181 16.79 0.44 2.95
CA LYS A 181 18.20 0.58 3.30
C LYS A 181 18.36 0.49 4.80
N PHE A 182 19.38 -0.21 5.28
CA PHE A 182 19.56 -0.39 6.72
C PHE A 182 19.83 0.94 7.42
N GLU A 183 20.54 1.85 6.76
CA GLU A 183 20.91 3.17 7.26
C GLU A 183 19.70 4.08 7.54
N ASP A 184 18.53 3.76 6.98
CA ASP A 184 17.29 4.52 7.20
C ASP A 184 16.68 4.20 8.58
N PHE A 185 17.12 3.14 9.27
CA PHE A 185 16.76 2.94 10.67
C PHE A 185 17.45 3.97 11.55
N THR A 186 16.70 4.68 12.39
CA THR A 186 17.26 5.64 13.37
C THR A 186 18.32 5.03 14.28
N ILE A 187 18.22 3.73 14.57
CA ILE A 187 19.19 3.00 15.40
C ILE A 187 20.45 2.57 14.64
N ALA A 188 20.46 2.59 13.30
CA ALA A 188 21.54 2.06 12.47
C ALA A 188 22.93 2.65 12.77
N PRO A 189 23.09 3.98 12.99
CA PRO A 189 24.40 4.56 13.30
C PRO A 189 25.05 3.99 14.56
N PHE A 190 24.24 3.52 15.51
CA PHE A 190 24.67 3.08 16.83
C PHE A 190 25.04 1.60 16.90
N ILE A 191 24.63 0.81 15.91
CA ILE A 191 24.83 -0.64 15.89
C ILE A 191 25.60 -1.12 14.67
N GLN A 192 26.27 -0.20 13.96
CA GLN A 192 27.03 -0.52 12.74
C GLN A 192 28.08 -1.60 12.96
N ASP A 193 28.79 -1.57 14.08
CA ASP A 193 29.80 -2.56 14.45
C ASP A 193 29.22 -3.98 14.57
N LYS A 194 27.99 -4.09 15.05
CA LYS A 194 27.25 -5.36 15.17
C LYS A 194 26.76 -5.89 13.82
N VAL A 195 26.45 -5.00 12.87
CA VAL A 195 25.79 -5.37 11.60
C VAL A 195 26.68 -5.38 10.36
N LYS A 196 27.81 -4.67 10.39
CA LYS A 196 28.63 -4.42 9.19
C LYS A 196 29.09 -5.67 8.46
N ALA A 197 29.42 -6.73 9.20
CA ALA A 197 29.82 -8.01 8.60
C ALA A 197 28.70 -8.74 7.87
N ARG A 198 27.43 -8.39 8.13
CA ARG A 198 26.24 -9.03 7.54
C ARG A 198 25.66 -8.24 6.38
N LEU A 199 25.88 -6.93 6.30
CA LEU A 199 25.43 -6.09 5.20
C LEU A 199 25.97 -6.53 3.82
N THR A 200 27.09 -7.26 3.78
CA THR A 200 27.70 -7.79 2.54
C THR A 200 27.35 -9.25 2.26
N SER A 201 26.40 -9.84 3.00
CA SER A 201 26.07 -11.26 2.88
C SER A 201 24.95 -11.49 1.88
N ASP A 202 25.11 -12.43 0.95
CA ASP A 202 24.08 -12.83 -0.04
C ASP A 202 23.05 -13.83 0.53
N ILE A 203 23.07 -14.06 1.84
CA ILE A 203 22.17 -14.97 2.53
C ILE A 203 21.35 -14.23 3.57
N ILE A 204 20.16 -14.78 3.86
CA ILE A 204 19.34 -14.30 4.97
C ILE A 204 20.16 -14.44 6.23
N SER A 205 20.24 -13.34 6.97
CA SER A 205 20.90 -13.34 8.26
C SER A 205 20.03 -12.65 9.29
N THR A 206 20.24 -13.05 10.54
CA THR A 206 19.58 -12.45 11.69
C THR A 206 20.64 -11.96 12.62
N ILE A 207 20.46 -10.72 13.09
CA ILE A 207 21.29 -10.14 14.14
C ILE A 207 20.41 -9.93 15.34
N THR A 208 20.88 -10.40 16.48
CA THR A 208 20.20 -10.24 17.75
C THR A 208 20.99 -9.26 18.61
N LEU A 209 20.32 -8.24 19.14
CA LEU A 209 20.84 -7.43 20.25
C LEU A 209 20.15 -7.90 21.53
N ASP A 210 20.97 -8.28 22.50
CA ASP A 210 20.50 -8.68 23.81
C ASP A 210 20.18 -7.47 24.69
N GLN A 211 19.84 -7.73 25.94
CA GLN A 211 19.46 -6.69 26.90
C GLN A 211 20.60 -5.70 27.19
N GLU A 212 21.86 -6.15 27.19
CA GLU A 212 23.00 -5.28 27.44
C GLU A 212 23.21 -4.34 26.26
N ASP A 213 23.14 -4.87 25.03
CA ASP A 213 23.23 -4.09 23.81
C ASP A 213 22.08 -3.07 23.70
N ILE A 214 20.84 -3.45 24.05
CA ILE A 214 19.67 -2.54 24.03
C ILE A 214 19.83 -1.42 25.06
N LEU A 215 20.38 -1.73 26.24
CA LEU A 215 20.61 -0.72 27.28
C LEU A 215 21.64 0.33 26.83
N VAL A 216 22.73 -0.11 26.19
CA VAL A 216 23.74 0.79 25.60
C VAL A 216 23.12 1.64 24.49
N LEU A 217 22.38 1.01 23.57
CA LEU A 217 21.68 1.68 22.48
C LEU A 217 20.72 2.77 23.00
N LYS A 218 19.92 2.44 24.03
CA LYS A 218 19.01 3.41 24.66
C LYS A 218 19.76 4.65 25.14
N GLY A 219 20.87 4.49 25.85
CA GLY A 219 21.66 5.61 26.33
C GLY A 219 22.23 6.49 25.21
N GLN A 220 22.66 5.88 24.10
CA GLN A 220 23.14 6.61 22.92
C GLN A 220 22.01 7.39 22.21
N LEU A 221 20.82 6.78 22.10
CA LEU A 221 19.63 7.44 21.57
C LEU A 221 19.20 8.62 22.43
N GLU A 222 19.15 8.46 23.75
CA GLU A 222 18.82 9.53 24.70
C GLU A 222 19.80 10.70 24.60
N THR A 223 21.10 10.41 24.59
CA THR A 223 22.15 11.44 24.45
C THR A 223 21.99 12.24 23.16
N THR A 224 21.69 11.56 22.06
CA THR A 224 21.52 12.22 20.75
C THR A 224 20.24 13.06 20.73
N LEU A 225 19.13 12.51 21.22
CA LEU A 225 17.85 13.22 21.31
C LEU A 225 17.97 14.46 22.19
N GLU A 226 18.60 14.37 23.36
CA GLU A 226 18.83 15.52 24.24
C GLU A 226 19.58 16.64 23.52
N GLY A 227 20.60 16.30 22.73
CA GLY A 227 21.31 17.26 21.88
C GLY A 227 20.40 17.94 20.85
N MET A 228 19.52 17.17 20.20
CA MET A 228 18.54 17.73 19.24
C MET A 228 17.52 18.63 19.92
N LEU A 229 17.05 18.26 21.12
CA LEU A 229 16.05 19.00 21.87
C LEU A 229 16.56 20.36 22.38
N LEU A 230 17.88 20.55 22.47
CA LEU A 230 18.46 21.88 22.76
C LEU A 230 18.23 22.89 21.63
N ALA A 231 18.12 22.40 20.39
CA ALA A 231 17.85 23.21 19.20
C ALA A 231 16.38 23.12 18.74
N TYR A 232 15.51 22.50 19.54
CA TYR A 232 14.10 22.35 19.19
C TYR A 232 13.39 23.70 19.15
N GLU A 233 12.63 23.92 18.09
CA GLU A 233 11.74 25.06 17.93
C GLU A 233 10.30 24.57 17.68
N MET A 234 9.31 25.29 18.22
CA MET A 234 7.92 24.98 17.91
C MET A 234 7.64 25.15 16.41
N PRO A 235 6.76 24.31 15.83
CA PRO A 235 6.48 24.37 14.40
C PRO A 235 5.83 25.69 14.02
N GLN A 236 6.44 26.39 13.06
CA GLN A 236 5.87 27.60 12.47
C GLN A 236 5.09 27.24 11.20
N ILE A 237 3.77 27.35 11.28
CA ILE A 237 2.87 26.95 10.20
C ILE A 237 2.31 28.20 9.52
N ASP A 238 2.63 28.37 8.24
CA ASP A 238 1.98 29.37 7.38
C ASP A 238 0.47 29.04 7.29
N GLU A 239 -0.37 30.02 7.62
CA GLU A 239 -1.83 29.90 7.61
C GLU A 239 -2.36 29.37 6.26
N ARG A 240 -1.69 29.72 5.14
CA ARG A 240 -2.04 29.23 3.80
C ARG A 240 -1.76 27.74 3.60
N LYS A 241 -0.83 27.17 4.35
CA LYS A 241 -0.40 25.76 4.28
C LYS A 241 -1.02 24.88 5.37
N ARG A 242 -1.74 25.47 6.32
CA ARG A 242 -2.31 24.79 7.49
C ARG A 242 -3.14 23.54 7.17
N ARG A 243 -3.83 23.51 6.01
CA ARG A 243 -4.62 22.34 5.57
C ARG A 243 -3.79 21.14 5.11
N PHE A 244 -2.49 21.33 4.86
CA PHE A 244 -1.57 20.30 4.35
C PHE A 244 -0.51 19.90 5.38
N ILE A 245 -0.53 20.52 6.56
CA ILE A 245 0.47 20.32 7.61
C ILE A 245 -0.26 19.82 8.85
N GLY A 246 0.05 18.58 9.24
CA GLY A 246 -0.37 18.01 10.50
C GLY A 246 0.62 18.32 11.62
N THR A 247 0.11 18.39 12.84
CA THR A 247 0.95 18.41 14.03
C THR A 247 0.47 17.39 15.02
N TYR A 248 1.39 16.77 15.75
CA TYR A 248 1.10 15.81 16.79
C TYR A 248 1.98 16.07 18.01
N LYS A 249 1.54 15.54 19.15
CA LYS A 249 2.20 15.75 20.44
C LYS A 249 2.94 14.49 20.86
N MET A 250 4.17 14.64 21.33
CA MET A 250 4.95 13.55 21.91
C MET A 250 5.47 13.95 23.29
N GLN A 251 5.51 12.97 24.19
CA GLN A 251 6.02 13.13 25.55
C GLN A 251 7.40 12.50 25.67
N TYR A 252 8.35 13.23 26.22
CA TYR A 252 9.70 12.76 26.56
C TYR A 252 10.26 13.55 27.75
N GLY A 253 10.89 12.87 28.72
CA GLY A 253 11.48 13.51 29.91
C GLY A 253 10.48 14.33 30.74
N GLY A 254 9.20 13.95 30.75
CA GLY A 254 8.13 14.70 31.43
C GLY A 254 7.71 16.02 30.76
N LYS A 255 8.18 16.28 29.53
CA LYS A 255 7.79 17.45 28.71
C LYS A 255 7.03 17.02 27.46
N GLU A 256 6.09 17.86 27.06
CA GLU A 256 5.36 17.73 25.80
C GLU A 256 6.06 18.52 24.69
N TYR A 257 6.27 17.88 23.54
CA TYR A 257 6.79 18.49 22.33
C TYR A 257 5.70 18.45 21.25
N VAL A 258 5.48 19.58 20.59
CA VAL A 258 4.59 19.66 19.41
C VAL A 258 5.46 19.49 18.18
N LEU A 259 5.26 18.41 17.45
CA LEU A 259 6.02 18.06 16.28
C LEU A 259 5.15 18.26 15.04
N MET A 260 5.81 18.63 13.94
CA MET A 260 5.17 18.77 12.64
C MET A 260 5.34 17.45 11.92
N ASP A 261 4.35 17.07 11.13
CA ASP A 261 4.47 15.93 10.23
C ASP A 261 5.38 16.28 9.04
N ARG A 262 5.16 15.59 7.92
CA ARG A 262 5.82 15.81 6.62
C ARG A 262 6.08 17.33 6.45
N HIS A 263 7.29 17.71 6.01
CA HIS A 263 7.79 19.10 5.86
C HIS A 263 8.66 19.68 7.00
N ASN A 264 9.01 18.91 8.04
CA ASN A 264 10.12 19.28 8.94
C ASN A 264 10.93 18.04 9.34
N ASP A 265 12.12 17.94 8.75
CA ASP A 265 13.01 16.80 8.93
C ASP A 265 13.49 16.68 10.38
N ALA A 266 13.82 17.80 11.04
CA ALA A 266 14.23 17.80 12.44
C ALA A 266 13.12 17.29 13.37
N HIS A 267 11.86 17.67 13.14
CA HIS A 267 10.73 17.17 13.92
C HIS A 267 10.47 15.68 13.67
N THR A 268 10.63 15.25 12.42
CA THR A 268 10.51 13.84 12.02
C THR A 268 11.58 12.99 12.69
N GLU A 269 12.83 13.48 12.72
CA GLU A 269 13.94 12.82 13.40
C GLU A 269 13.69 12.75 14.92
N ILE A 270 13.34 13.88 15.57
CA ILE A 270 13.00 13.91 17.00
C ILE A 270 11.92 12.86 17.33
N ALA A 271 10.84 12.81 16.54
CA ALA A 271 9.77 11.84 16.72
C ALA A 271 10.28 10.40 16.64
N SER A 272 11.14 10.11 15.64
CA SER A 272 11.73 8.80 15.46
C SER A 272 12.61 8.39 16.65
N TYR A 273 13.46 9.29 17.16
CA TYR A 273 14.27 9.04 18.36
C TYR A 273 13.40 8.75 19.59
N ILE A 274 12.37 9.57 19.84
CA ILE A 274 11.45 9.34 20.96
C ILE A 274 10.76 7.97 20.82
N SER A 275 10.33 7.60 19.61
CA SER A 275 9.70 6.30 19.37
C SER A 275 10.67 5.14 19.64
N ASN A 276 11.90 5.22 19.14
CA ASN A 276 12.90 4.17 19.33
C ASN A 276 13.34 4.04 20.80
N ILE A 277 13.43 5.14 21.55
CA ILE A 277 13.69 5.10 23.00
C ILE A 277 12.55 4.36 23.73
N LYS A 278 11.28 4.66 23.39
CA LYS A 278 10.13 3.94 23.97
C LYS A 278 10.14 2.46 23.62
N THR A 279 10.51 2.10 22.38
CA THR A 279 10.67 0.70 21.98
C THR A 279 11.80 0.03 22.78
N ALA A 280 12.89 0.74 23.08
CA ALA A 280 13.98 0.21 23.92
C ALA A 280 13.56 0.05 25.39
N GLU A 281 12.86 1.03 25.96
CA GLU A 281 12.28 0.96 27.29
C GLU A 281 11.34 -0.23 27.43
N LYS A 282 10.44 -0.42 26.47
CA LYS A 282 9.54 -1.58 26.42
C LYS A 282 10.33 -2.88 26.38
N ALA A 283 11.32 -2.97 25.49
CA ALA A 283 12.11 -4.19 25.36
C ALA A 283 12.93 -4.53 26.60
N ILE A 284 13.44 -3.52 27.31
CA ILE A 284 14.13 -3.72 28.59
C ILE A 284 13.14 -4.15 29.67
N ALA A 285 12.04 -3.42 29.84
CA ALA A 285 11.06 -3.69 30.89
C ALA A 285 10.39 -5.06 30.75
N GLU A 286 10.10 -5.46 29.50
CA GLU A 286 9.40 -6.70 29.21
C GLU A 286 10.35 -7.86 28.85
N GLY A 287 11.66 -7.61 28.73
CA GLY A 287 12.66 -8.65 28.45
C GLY A 287 12.66 -9.16 27.00
N TYR A 288 12.43 -8.28 26.03
CA TYR A 288 12.59 -8.58 24.59
C TYR A 288 14.02 -8.37 24.11
N THR A 289 14.45 -9.18 23.15
CA THR A 289 15.64 -8.92 22.33
C THR A 289 15.27 -8.18 21.06
N TYR A 290 16.19 -7.42 20.48
CA TYR A 290 15.99 -6.87 19.14
C TYR A 290 16.50 -7.88 18.12
N GLN A 291 15.74 -8.10 17.06
CA GLN A 291 16.15 -8.94 15.94
C GLN A 291 16.00 -8.19 14.63
N PHE A 292 17.09 -8.14 13.87
CA PHE A 292 17.12 -7.58 12.52
C PHE A 292 17.19 -8.72 11.51
N PHE A 293 16.25 -8.74 10.57
CA PHE A 293 16.17 -9.72 9.50
C PHE A 293 16.59 -9.09 8.18
N PHE A 294 17.66 -9.63 7.64
CA PHE A 294 18.31 -9.21 6.40
C PHE A 294 17.72 -10.05 5.26
N LYS A 295 16.94 -9.44 4.35
CA LYS A 295 16.26 -10.17 3.25
C LYS A 295 17.19 -10.48 2.07
N GLN A 296 18.49 -10.26 2.18
CA GLN A 296 19.47 -10.62 1.15
C GLN A 296 19.33 -12.10 0.78
N GLY A 297 19.31 -12.39 -0.52
CA GLY A 297 19.12 -13.76 -1.03
C GLY A 297 17.66 -14.23 -1.16
N ILE A 298 16.67 -13.44 -0.70
CA ILE A 298 15.25 -13.64 -1.04
C ILE A 298 14.99 -13.08 -2.45
N THR A 299 14.39 -13.90 -3.30
CA THR A 299 13.91 -13.50 -4.63
C THR A 299 12.46 -13.06 -4.55
N TYR A 300 11.99 -12.34 -5.57
CA TYR A 300 10.57 -12.00 -5.72
C TYR A 300 9.67 -13.24 -5.66
N ARG A 301 10.17 -14.38 -6.16
CA ARG A 301 9.45 -15.66 -6.11
C ARG A 301 9.32 -16.20 -4.70
N ASP A 302 10.40 -16.15 -3.92
CA ASP A 302 10.39 -16.55 -2.51
C ASP A 302 9.42 -15.69 -1.70
N ASP A 303 9.50 -14.35 -1.85
CA ASP A 303 8.61 -13.38 -1.18
C ASP A 303 7.14 -13.61 -1.56
N ALA A 304 6.85 -13.83 -2.85
CA ALA A 304 5.49 -14.14 -3.32
C ALA A 304 4.92 -15.40 -2.66
N PHE A 305 5.70 -16.46 -2.52
CA PHE A 305 5.26 -17.71 -1.87
C PHE A 305 4.97 -17.47 -0.39
N LEU A 306 5.88 -16.80 0.33
CA LEU A 306 5.69 -16.50 1.75
C LEU A 306 4.47 -15.61 1.97
N ARG A 307 4.25 -14.58 1.13
CA ARG A 307 3.05 -13.71 1.20
C ARG A 307 1.77 -14.47 0.91
N PHE A 308 1.78 -15.39 -0.05
CA PHE A 308 0.62 -16.23 -0.35
C PHE A 308 0.26 -17.11 0.86
N ILE A 309 1.25 -17.81 1.43
CA ILE A 309 1.03 -18.66 2.61
C ILE A 309 0.55 -17.81 3.79
N ASN A 310 1.21 -16.68 4.07
CA ASN A 310 0.89 -15.82 5.19
C ASN A 310 -0.47 -15.12 5.04
N TYR A 311 -0.62 -14.26 4.03
CA TYR A 311 -1.76 -13.34 3.94
C TYR A 311 -2.99 -13.98 3.29
N VAL A 312 -2.80 -14.86 2.31
CA VAL A 312 -3.94 -15.48 1.60
C VAL A 312 -4.41 -16.74 2.32
N CYS A 313 -3.46 -17.58 2.74
CA CYS A 313 -3.77 -18.85 3.40
C CYS A 313 -3.76 -18.77 4.94
N LYS A 314 -3.47 -17.60 5.52
CA LYS A 314 -3.48 -17.37 6.98
C LYS A 314 -2.46 -18.23 7.73
N GLY A 315 -1.28 -18.41 7.13
CA GLY A 315 -0.11 -19.04 7.75
C GLY A 315 0.10 -20.50 7.40
N GLU A 316 -0.87 -21.17 6.79
CA GLU A 316 -0.80 -22.59 6.49
C GLU A 316 -1.56 -22.94 5.21
N THR A 317 -0.99 -23.83 4.40
CA THR A 317 -1.62 -24.27 3.15
C THR A 317 -1.16 -25.68 2.76
N SER A 318 -1.62 -26.19 1.60
CA SER A 318 -1.15 -27.46 1.03
C SER A 318 -0.25 -27.25 -0.19
N LEU A 319 0.62 -28.21 -0.47
CA LEU A 319 1.41 -28.25 -1.71
C LEU A 319 0.51 -28.13 -2.95
N PHE A 320 -0.62 -28.84 -2.95
CA PHE A 320 -1.62 -28.75 -4.02
C PHE A 320 -2.12 -27.31 -4.24
N ALA A 321 -2.45 -26.57 -3.18
CA ALA A 321 -2.94 -25.21 -3.28
C ALA A 321 -1.85 -24.25 -3.83
N ILE A 322 -0.59 -24.44 -3.43
CA ILE A 322 0.55 -23.70 -3.97
C ILE A 322 0.71 -24.00 -5.47
N HIS A 323 0.68 -25.28 -5.86
CA HIS A 323 0.73 -25.67 -7.27
C HIS A 323 -0.40 -25.03 -8.07
N GLN A 324 -1.64 -25.08 -7.58
CA GLN A 324 -2.78 -24.48 -8.25
C GLN A 324 -2.61 -22.96 -8.41
N LYS A 325 -2.10 -22.27 -7.39
CA LYS A 325 -1.90 -20.82 -7.39
C LYS A 325 -0.91 -20.39 -8.47
N TYR A 326 0.17 -21.13 -8.65
CA TYR A 326 1.29 -20.73 -9.52
C TYR A 326 1.39 -21.49 -10.85
N ALA A 327 0.48 -22.43 -11.13
CA ALA A 327 0.52 -23.30 -12.32
C ALA A 327 0.57 -22.55 -13.66
N ARG A 328 0.07 -21.31 -13.74
CA ARG A 328 0.10 -20.50 -14.99
C ARG A 328 1.43 -19.75 -15.16
N GLN A 329 2.19 -19.60 -14.10
CA GLN A 329 3.41 -18.79 -14.08
C GLN A 329 4.65 -19.65 -13.97
N LEU A 330 4.61 -20.75 -13.22
CA LEU A 330 5.76 -21.57 -12.85
C LEU A 330 5.50 -23.05 -13.20
N ASN A 331 6.57 -23.78 -13.52
CA ASN A 331 6.51 -25.23 -13.63
C ASN A 331 6.68 -25.90 -12.26
N THR A 332 6.43 -27.22 -12.19
CA THR A 332 6.55 -27.99 -10.94
C THR A 332 7.94 -27.91 -10.32
N THR A 333 9.00 -27.96 -11.13
CA THR A 333 10.40 -27.90 -10.66
C THR A 333 10.71 -26.56 -9.99
N ASP A 334 10.25 -25.45 -10.58
CA ASP A 334 10.39 -24.11 -10.01
C ASP A 334 9.71 -24.01 -8.64
N ILE A 335 8.51 -24.56 -8.52
CA ILE A 335 7.73 -24.56 -7.27
C ILE A 335 8.46 -25.38 -6.21
N SER A 336 8.84 -26.63 -6.51
CA SER A 336 9.56 -27.51 -5.58
C SER A 336 10.88 -26.90 -5.13
N THR A 337 11.69 -26.38 -6.07
CA THR A 337 12.99 -25.75 -5.74
C THR A 337 12.82 -24.55 -4.82
N THR A 338 11.76 -23.76 -5.02
CA THR A 338 11.45 -22.60 -4.18
C THR A 338 11.05 -23.05 -2.77
N LEU A 339 10.20 -24.07 -2.64
CA LEU A 339 9.80 -24.60 -1.34
C LEU A 339 10.98 -25.24 -0.59
N GLU A 340 11.81 -26.03 -1.27
CA GLU A 340 13.03 -26.60 -0.69
C GLU A 340 13.99 -25.50 -0.19
N LYS A 341 14.15 -24.42 -0.97
CA LYS A 341 14.94 -23.27 -0.55
C LYS A 341 14.35 -22.62 0.70
N LEU A 342 13.05 -22.33 0.70
CA LEU A 342 12.33 -21.70 1.81
C LEU A 342 12.34 -22.55 3.10
N GLU A 343 12.30 -23.87 2.96
CA GLU A 343 12.41 -24.80 4.09
C GLU A 343 13.85 -24.87 4.61
N LYS A 344 14.85 -24.92 3.72
CA LYS A 344 16.27 -24.94 4.08
C LYS A 344 16.70 -23.69 4.86
N ILE A 345 16.18 -22.53 4.49
CA ILE A 345 16.41 -21.27 5.22
C ILE A 345 15.54 -21.14 6.47
N GLY A 346 14.62 -22.08 6.71
CA GLY A 346 13.77 -22.13 7.89
C GLY A 346 12.58 -21.16 7.86
N CYS A 347 12.16 -20.65 6.70
CA CYS A 347 11.01 -19.76 6.55
C CYS A 347 9.67 -20.52 6.51
N ILE A 348 9.70 -21.80 6.12
CA ILE A 348 8.55 -22.70 6.15
C ILE A 348 8.96 -24.05 6.73
N VAL A 349 7.97 -24.85 7.13
CA VAL A 349 8.13 -26.26 7.47
C VAL A 349 7.12 -27.06 6.66
N THR A 350 7.59 -28.15 6.05
CA THR A 350 6.75 -29.08 5.30
C THR A 350 6.47 -30.33 6.13
N LYS A 351 5.18 -30.68 6.31
CA LYS A 351 4.73 -31.90 7.02
C LYS A 351 3.82 -32.70 6.10
N GLY A 352 4.39 -33.62 5.33
CA GLY A 352 3.66 -34.32 4.27
C GLY A 352 3.21 -33.32 3.20
N GLU A 353 1.90 -33.22 2.97
CA GLU A 353 1.32 -32.27 2.00
C GLU A 353 1.10 -30.85 2.56
N GLN A 354 1.31 -30.66 3.86
CA GLN A 354 1.04 -29.41 4.55
C GLN A 354 2.30 -28.53 4.57
N VAL A 355 2.14 -27.25 4.24
CA VAL A 355 3.19 -26.22 4.30
C VAL A 355 2.77 -25.16 5.29
N ILE A 356 3.60 -24.93 6.31
CA ILE A 356 3.33 -23.98 7.40
C ILE A 356 4.43 -22.93 7.39
N ILE A 357 4.06 -21.65 7.41
CA ILE A 357 5.06 -20.58 7.55
C ILE A 357 5.61 -20.56 8.98
N THR A 358 6.93 -20.45 9.11
CA THR A 358 7.58 -20.32 10.42
C THR A 358 7.57 -18.86 10.87
N ARG A 359 7.97 -18.62 12.11
CA ARG A 359 8.15 -17.25 12.63
C ARG A 359 9.20 -16.44 11.86
N LEU A 360 10.27 -17.09 11.39
CA LEU A 360 11.24 -16.45 10.52
C LEU A 360 10.57 -16.02 9.20
N GLY A 361 9.74 -16.89 8.61
CA GLY A 361 8.94 -16.54 7.43
C GLY A 361 8.02 -15.35 7.68
N TYR A 362 7.32 -15.31 8.82
CA TYR A 362 6.48 -14.16 9.22
C TYR A 362 7.29 -12.86 9.34
N CYS A 363 8.50 -12.90 9.90
CA CYS A 363 9.33 -11.70 10.07
C CYS A 363 9.89 -11.16 8.75
N ILE A 364 9.93 -11.97 7.69
CA ILE A 364 10.42 -11.58 6.37
C ILE A 364 9.34 -10.86 5.54
N VAL A 365 8.05 -11.20 5.71
CA VAL A 365 6.92 -10.73 4.87
C VAL A 365 6.16 -9.49 5.35
#